data_AF-A0AAD9FQM9-F1
#
_entry.id   AF-A0AAD9FQM9-F1
#
_cell.length_a   1.000
_cell.length_b   1.000
_cell.length_c   1.000
_cell.angle_alpha   90.00
_cell.angle_beta   90.00
_cell.angle_gamma   90.00
#
_symmetry.space_group_name_H-M   'P 1'
#
loop_
_entity.id
_entity.type
_entity.pdbx_description
1 polymer ?
#
loop_
_entity_poly.entity_id
_entity_poly.type
_entity_poly.pdbx_seq_one_letter_code
_entity_poly.pdbx_strand_id
1 'polypeptide(L)'
;MSSTDLFDPVKMQDEIQVLESILQERRAAQELYARSKAQQDVPQPKRGRTGGDILGPVNPDRARQEPDTVRPPVTDSGKMPNMKWSYTDSHMRLEEGGWARETTVRELPSSVELAGVNMRLGPGVYRELHWHNESEWAYIIKGTCRITVLDTEGGCAIDDLEEGDLWYFPTGFPHGIQGTGKHGVEFLLIFDDGNFSEDSTFLLTDYLARTPVSVLAKNFRVSPDVFSTLSQREKYIFQGTLPGSLSDDRKAVRPSRHRFTHRMLQQTPLKFPGGTVRITDSTNFPISKTTAAAHVTIQEGGLREMHWHPNADEWSFFLKGHARVTIFASSGRARTFNYMAGDVGIVPKNHAHYVENIGEGEVEMLEMFRASKFEDFSTEQWMAQTPIQIVAEHLNLEGDKKKEFFDALNKDKVPVKAGRRRRSSM
;
A
#
# COMPACT_ATOMS: atom_id res chain seq x y z
N MET A 1 -13.63 -58.75 15.43
CA MET A 1 -12.99 -58.29 14.18
C MET A 1 -11.68 -57.65 14.59
N SER A 2 -10.54 -58.20 14.15
CA SER A 2 -9.20 -57.94 14.70
C SER A 2 -8.63 -56.59 14.31
N SER A 3 -7.81 -56.05 15.21
CA SER A 3 -7.08 -54.78 15.13
C SER A 3 -5.73 -54.95 14.41
N THR A 4 -5.75 -55.25 13.12
CA THR A 4 -4.53 -55.39 12.31
C THR A 4 -4.77 -54.79 10.93
N ASP A 5 -4.77 -53.46 10.82
CA ASP A 5 -4.80 -52.75 9.51
C ASP A 5 -4.29 -51.30 9.65
N LEU A 6 -3.34 -51.04 10.55
CA LEU A 6 -2.85 -49.67 10.82
C LEU A 6 -1.41 -49.38 10.39
N PHE A 7 -0.68 -50.34 9.82
CA PHE A 7 0.67 -50.13 9.32
C PHE A 7 0.92 -51.05 8.11
N ASP A 8 0.50 -50.59 6.93
CA ASP A 8 0.94 -51.19 5.67
C ASP A 8 2.24 -50.49 5.23
N PRO A 9 3.41 -51.14 5.39
CA PRO A 9 4.70 -50.52 5.09
C PRO A 9 4.83 -50.14 3.62
N VAL A 10 4.13 -50.83 2.72
CA VAL A 10 4.18 -50.61 1.28
C VAL A 10 3.49 -49.30 0.92
N LYS A 11 2.30 -49.04 1.47
CA LYS A 11 1.58 -47.76 1.27
C LYS A 11 2.36 -46.55 1.78
N MET A 12 3.05 -46.68 2.91
CA MET A 12 3.86 -45.61 3.46
C MET A 12 5.10 -45.34 2.58
N GLN A 13 5.67 -46.38 1.99
CA GLN A 13 6.80 -46.25 1.06
C GLN A 13 6.39 -45.56 -0.24
N ASP A 14 5.19 -45.88 -0.75
CA ASP A 14 4.61 -45.21 -1.92
C ASP A 14 4.33 -43.72 -1.65
N GLU A 15 3.78 -43.38 -0.48
CA GLU A 15 3.55 -41.98 -0.08
C GLU A 15 4.85 -41.18 0.07
N ILE A 16 5.89 -41.78 0.65
CA ILE A 16 7.22 -41.16 0.75
C ILE A 16 7.80 -40.90 -0.63
N GLN A 17 7.68 -41.85 -1.55
CA GLN A 17 8.22 -41.74 -2.91
C GLN A 17 7.50 -40.64 -3.73
N VAL A 18 6.19 -40.46 -3.51
CA VAL A 18 5.42 -39.35 -4.09
C VAL A 18 5.83 -37.99 -3.48
N LEU A 19 6.08 -37.93 -2.17
CA LEU A 19 6.54 -36.69 -1.53
C LEU A 19 7.95 -36.29 -1.98
N GLU A 20 8.84 -37.26 -2.17
CA GLU A 20 10.19 -37.04 -2.69
C GLU A 20 10.17 -36.54 -4.14
N SER A 21 9.28 -37.07 -4.99
CA SER A 21 9.13 -36.59 -6.38
C SER A 21 8.60 -35.15 -6.43
N ILE A 22 7.60 -34.82 -5.60
CA ILE A 22 7.07 -33.45 -5.48
C ILE A 22 8.17 -32.49 -4.99
N LEU A 23 9.01 -32.91 -4.04
CA LEU A 23 10.13 -32.09 -3.56
C LEU A 23 11.20 -31.89 -4.64
N GLN A 24 11.50 -32.91 -5.44
CA GLN A 24 12.42 -32.79 -6.58
C GLN A 24 11.87 -31.87 -7.67
N GLU A 25 10.59 -32.00 -8.03
CA GLU A 25 9.94 -31.11 -9.00
C GLU A 25 9.94 -29.66 -8.51
N ARG A 26 9.67 -29.43 -7.22
CA ARG A 26 9.75 -28.08 -6.62
C ARG A 26 11.16 -27.51 -6.63
N ARG A 27 12.18 -28.31 -6.32
CA ARG A 27 13.59 -27.89 -6.39
C ARG A 27 14.01 -27.58 -7.83
N ALA A 28 13.64 -28.44 -8.77
CA ALA A 28 13.90 -28.22 -10.20
C ALA A 28 13.20 -26.96 -10.72
N ALA A 29 11.96 -26.71 -10.31
CA ALA A 29 11.24 -25.48 -10.64
C ALA A 29 11.89 -24.23 -10.02
N GLN A 30 12.37 -24.32 -8.77
CA GLN A 30 13.13 -23.25 -8.12
C GLN A 30 14.46 -22.98 -8.82
N GLU A 31 15.17 -24.02 -9.26
CA GLU A 31 16.41 -23.88 -10.04
C GLU A 31 16.16 -23.30 -11.43
N LEU A 32 15.08 -23.71 -12.10
CA LEU A 32 14.68 -23.15 -13.40
C LEU A 32 14.27 -21.68 -13.27
N TYR A 33 13.54 -21.33 -12.21
CA TYR A 33 13.16 -19.97 -11.86
C TYR A 33 14.38 -19.09 -11.49
N ALA A 34 15.34 -19.65 -10.75
CA ALA A 34 16.59 -18.97 -10.43
C ALA A 34 17.46 -18.75 -11.70
N ARG A 35 17.51 -19.76 -12.58
CA ARG A 35 18.22 -19.65 -13.88
C ARG A 35 17.54 -18.66 -14.82
N SER A 36 16.22 -18.63 -14.91
CA SER A 36 15.50 -17.68 -15.76
C SER A 36 15.66 -16.24 -15.28
N LYS A 37 15.71 -16.00 -13.95
CA LYS A 37 16.08 -14.69 -13.39
C LYS A 37 17.54 -14.31 -13.65
N ALA A 38 18.46 -15.27 -13.63
CA ALA A 38 19.85 -15.02 -14.01
C ALA A 38 20.02 -14.71 -15.51
N GLN A 39 19.01 -15.04 -16.33
CA GLN A 39 19.04 -14.91 -17.79
C GLN A 39 18.39 -13.61 -18.31
N GLN A 40 17.82 -12.76 -17.45
CA GLN A 40 17.49 -11.38 -17.83
C GLN A 40 18.76 -10.53 -17.78
N ASP A 41 19.15 -10.00 -18.95
CA ASP A 41 20.30 -9.11 -19.07
C ASP A 41 20.17 -7.93 -18.10
N VAL A 42 21.19 -7.75 -17.25
CA VAL A 42 21.29 -6.59 -16.35
C VAL A 42 21.30 -5.33 -17.23
N PRO A 43 20.37 -4.38 -17.01
CA PRO A 43 20.30 -3.19 -17.84
C PRO A 43 21.61 -2.44 -17.78
N GLN A 44 22.10 -2.02 -18.95
CA GLN A 44 23.31 -1.22 -19.08
C GLN A 44 22.92 0.25 -19.31
N PRO A 45 23.67 1.22 -18.76
CA PRO A 45 23.41 2.66 -18.95
C PRO A 45 23.88 3.12 -20.35
N LYS A 46 23.38 2.46 -21.40
CA LYS A 46 23.68 2.72 -22.81
C LYS A 46 22.40 2.75 -23.63
N ARG A 47 22.26 3.78 -24.46
CA ARG A 47 21.17 3.91 -25.45
C ARG A 47 21.77 4.40 -26.77
N GLY A 48 21.93 3.49 -27.72
CA GLY A 48 22.61 3.79 -28.99
C GLY A 48 24.05 4.25 -28.74
N ARG A 49 24.36 5.49 -29.12
CA ARG A 49 25.69 6.11 -28.94
C ARG A 49 25.85 6.88 -27.62
N THR A 50 24.80 6.98 -26.80
CA THR A 50 24.82 7.71 -25.54
C THR A 50 25.03 6.74 -24.37
N GLY A 51 25.86 7.14 -23.40
CA GLY A 51 26.15 6.36 -22.20
C GLY A 51 27.47 5.59 -22.25
N GLY A 52 27.68 4.71 -21.26
CA GLY A 52 28.94 4.00 -21.02
C GLY A 52 28.73 2.69 -20.27
N ASP A 53 29.78 1.89 -20.07
CA ASP A 53 29.74 0.74 -19.17
C ASP A 53 29.99 1.17 -17.72
N ILE A 54 29.61 0.31 -16.76
CA ILE A 54 29.92 0.51 -15.35
C ILE A 54 31.20 -0.27 -15.04
N LEU A 55 32.30 0.43 -14.77
CA LEU A 55 33.58 -0.19 -14.40
C LEU A 55 33.67 -0.54 -12.91
N GLY A 56 32.86 0.13 -12.09
CA GLY A 56 32.84 -0.06 -10.64
C GLY A 56 31.93 -1.21 -10.16
N PRO A 57 31.85 -1.42 -8.84
CA PRO A 57 30.94 -2.40 -8.26
C PRO A 57 29.47 -2.11 -8.62
N VAL A 58 28.70 -3.17 -8.87
CA VAL A 58 27.27 -3.10 -9.19
C VAL A 58 26.46 -3.99 -8.26
N ASN A 59 25.19 -3.62 -8.06
CA ASN A 59 24.17 -4.52 -7.53
C ASN A 59 23.26 -4.97 -8.68
N PRO A 60 23.52 -6.13 -9.31
CA PRO A 60 22.79 -6.57 -10.50
C PRO A 60 21.33 -6.90 -10.22
N ASP A 61 21.00 -7.38 -9.02
CA ASP A 61 19.62 -7.68 -8.63
C ASP A 61 18.78 -6.40 -8.53
N ARG A 62 19.32 -5.34 -7.90
CA ARG A 62 18.63 -4.04 -7.87
C ARG A 62 18.57 -3.40 -9.25
N ALA A 63 19.63 -3.49 -10.04
CA ALA A 63 19.64 -2.96 -11.40
C ALA A 63 18.53 -3.58 -12.28
N ARG A 64 18.28 -4.89 -12.14
CA ARG A 64 17.15 -5.57 -12.83
C ARG A 64 15.78 -5.04 -12.42
N GLN A 65 15.62 -4.58 -11.18
CA GLN A 65 14.37 -3.97 -10.69
C GLN A 65 14.20 -2.52 -11.17
N GLU A 66 15.28 -1.88 -11.60
CA GLU A 66 15.36 -0.44 -11.88
C GLU A 66 15.79 -0.12 -13.34
N PRO A 67 15.23 -0.78 -14.37
CA PRO A 67 15.70 -0.64 -15.74
C PRO A 67 15.60 0.79 -16.29
N ASP A 68 14.55 1.53 -15.94
CA ASP A 68 14.35 2.93 -16.34
C ASP A 68 15.12 3.90 -15.43
N THR A 69 15.66 3.47 -14.28
CA THR A 69 16.62 4.28 -13.52
C THR A 69 18.04 4.12 -14.09
N VAL A 70 18.45 2.89 -14.42
CA VAL A 70 19.77 2.61 -14.99
C VAL A 70 19.88 3.15 -16.41
N ARG A 71 18.79 3.07 -17.19
CA ARG A 71 18.72 3.57 -18.57
C ARG A 71 17.46 4.42 -18.76
N PRO A 72 17.45 5.67 -18.27
CA PRO A 72 16.26 6.52 -18.29
C PRO A 72 15.74 6.82 -19.70
N PRO A 73 14.44 7.17 -19.83
CA PRO A 73 13.91 7.73 -21.05
C PRO A 73 14.72 8.96 -21.48
N VAL A 74 14.83 9.18 -22.79
CA VAL A 74 15.55 10.35 -23.34
C VAL A 74 14.87 11.68 -23.01
N THR A 75 13.63 11.63 -22.53
CA THR A 75 12.82 12.76 -22.11
C THR A 75 13.03 13.15 -20.64
N ASP A 76 13.72 12.33 -19.86
CA ASP A 76 14.10 12.69 -18.48
C ASP A 76 15.10 13.84 -18.48
N SER A 77 14.92 14.77 -17.55
CA SER A 77 15.73 15.98 -17.49
C SER A 77 15.67 16.64 -16.12
N GLY A 78 16.78 17.29 -15.75
CA GLY A 78 16.89 18.07 -14.53
C GLY A 78 17.06 17.26 -13.25
N LYS A 79 17.10 17.97 -12.13
CA LYS A 79 17.26 17.38 -10.79
C LYS A 79 15.89 17.26 -10.13
N MET A 80 15.63 16.09 -9.57
CA MET A 80 14.46 15.79 -8.74
C MET A 80 14.91 15.03 -7.48
N PRO A 81 14.20 15.19 -6.35
CA PRO A 81 14.42 14.33 -5.19
C PRO A 81 14.06 12.89 -5.56
N ASN A 82 14.44 11.96 -4.69
CA ASN A 82 13.95 10.60 -4.79
C ASN A 82 12.44 10.57 -4.53
N MET A 83 11.70 9.79 -5.29
CA MET A 83 10.24 9.64 -5.18
C MET A 83 9.83 8.21 -4.86
N LYS A 84 10.81 7.33 -4.60
CA LYS A 84 10.61 5.90 -4.43
C LYS A 84 11.30 5.43 -3.15
N TRP A 85 10.61 4.61 -2.36
CA TRP A 85 11.22 3.82 -1.31
C TRP A 85 10.71 2.38 -1.36
N SER A 86 11.47 1.42 -0.82
CA SER A 86 11.01 0.04 -0.67
C SER A 86 10.93 -0.30 0.80
N TYR A 87 9.81 -0.88 1.27
CA TYR A 87 9.74 -1.37 2.65
C TYR A 87 10.77 -2.48 2.94
N THR A 88 11.35 -3.11 1.91
CA THR A 88 12.48 -4.03 2.06
C THR A 88 13.72 -3.35 2.65
N ASP A 89 13.88 -2.05 2.39
CA ASP A 89 15.01 -1.24 2.85
C ASP A 89 14.74 -0.57 4.21
N SER A 90 13.52 -0.70 4.76
CA SER A 90 13.14 -0.18 6.09
C SER A 90 13.59 -1.10 7.22
N HIS A 91 13.94 -0.50 8.37
CA HIS A 91 14.17 -1.26 9.61
C HIS A 91 12.91 -2.03 10.01
N MET A 92 13.06 -3.29 10.44
CA MET A 92 11.97 -4.08 10.99
C MET A 92 12.04 -4.17 12.51
N ARG A 93 11.04 -3.59 13.19
CA ARG A 93 10.81 -3.79 14.62
C ARG A 93 10.12 -5.14 14.80
N LEU A 94 10.85 -6.11 15.33
CA LEU A 94 10.33 -7.46 15.59
C LEU A 94 9.87 -7.58 17.03
N GLU A 95 8.66 -8.10 17.24
CA GLU A 95 8.05 -8.31 18.54
C GLU A 95 7.47 -9.73 18.64
N GLU A 96 7.08 -10.15 19.83
CA GLU A 96 6.50 -11.49 20.01
C GLU A 96 5.16 -11.60 19.27
N GLY A 97 5.16 -12.36 18.17
CA GLY A 97 3.98 -12.64 17.36
C GLY A 97 3.70 -11.64 16.24
N GLY A 98 4.51 -10.59 16.09
CA GLY A 98 4.28 -9.56 15.07
C GLY A 98 5.52 -8.75 14.70
N TRP A 99 5.36 -7.84 13.76
CA TRP A 99 6.39 -6.89 13.37
C TRP A 99 5.79 -5.64 12.77
N ALA A 100 6.58 -4.57 12.75
CA ALA A 100 6.27 -3.35 12.03
C ALA A 100 7.51 -2.75 11.38
N ARG A 101 7.30 -1.98 10.31
CA ARG A 101 8.32 -1.23 9.58
C ARG A 101 7.68 -0.01 8.95
N GLU A 102 8.42 1.08 8.87
CA GLU A 102 7.88 2.38 8.46
C GLU A 102 8.60 2.98 7.25
N THR A 103 7.90 3.85 6.54
CA THR A 103 8.42 4.76 5.51
C THR A 103 7.94 6.16 5.87
N THR A 104 8.86 6.99 6.33
CA THR A 104 8.58 8.35 6.81
C THR A 104 9.42 9.37 6.00
N VAL A 105 9.38 10.64 6.38
CA VAL A 105 10.31 11.65 5.82
C VAL A 105 11.78 11.32 6.04
N ARG A 106 12.12 10.43 6.99
CA ARG A 106 13.50 9.98 7.23
C ARG A 106 14.01 9.10 6.08
N GLU A 107 13.16 8.22 5.58
CA GLU A 107 13.46 7.30 4.47
C GLU A 107 13.22 7.95 3.12
N LEU A 108 12.11 8.68 2.98
CA LEU A 108 11.66 9.33 1.76
C LEU A 108 11.31 10.80 2.04
N PRO A 109 12.29 11.73 2.01
CA PRO A 109 12.09 13.13 2.40
C PRO A 109 11.07 13.92 1.56
N SER A 110 10.65 13.40 0.41
CA SER A 110 9.56 13.95 -0.39
C SER A 110 8.18 13.65 0.19
N SER A 111 8.05 12.66 1.08
CA SER A 111 6.81 12.20 1.72
C SER A 111 6.42 13.10 2.91
N VAL A 112 6.19 14.39 2.68
CA VAL A 112 6.00 15.37 3.77
C VAL A 112 4.59 15.33 4.37
N GLU A 113 3.56 15.06 3.56
CA GLU A 113 2.17 15.10 4.02
C GLU A 113 1.72 13.80 4.70
N LEU A 114 2.30 12.66 4.31
CA LEU A 114 1.89 11.33 4.75
C LEU A 114 3.11 10.49 5.14
N ALA A 115 2.93 9.62 6.13
CA ALA A 115 3.86 8.54 6.46
C ALA A 115 3.15 7.19 6.43
N GLY A 116 3.88 6.11 6.16
CA GLY A 116 3.34 4.76 6.09
C GLY A 116 3.97 3.80 7.08
N VAL A 117 3.16 2.90 7.67
CA VAL A 117 3.65 1.73 8.41
C VAL A 117 3.07 0.47 7.79
N ASN A 118 3.91 -0.52 7.52
CA ASN A 118 3.47 -1.87 7.20
C ASN A 118 3.64 -2.74 8.46
N MET A 119 2.53 -3.33 8.91
CA MET A 119 2.47 -4.06 10.18
C MET A 119 1.85 -5.44 10.00
N ARG A 120 2.31 -6.37 10.84
CA ARG A 120 1.84 -7.76 10.90
C ARG A 120 1.55 -8.17 12.33
N LEU A 121 0.38 -8.75 12.56
CA LEU A 121 -0.03 -9.32 13.85
C LEU A 121 -0.49 -10.77 13.70
N GLY A 122 0.18 -11.72 14.34
CA GLY A 122 -0.18 -13.13 14.36
C GLY A 122 -1.56 -13.43 14.99
N PRO A 123 -2.02 -14.69 14.96
CA PRO A 123 -3.28 -15.08 15.59
C PRO A 123 -3.33 -14.74 17.10
N GLY A 124 -4.31 -13.93 17.49
CA GLY A 124 -4.50 -13.48 18.88
C GLY A 124 -3.52 -12.40 19.33
N VAL A 125 -2.59 -11.98 18.48
CA VAL A 125 -1.58 -10.95 18.80
C VAL A 125 -2.23 -9.58 18.77
N TYR A 126 -1.98 -8.79 19.80
CA TYR A 126 -2.45 -7.41 19.92
C TYR A 126 -1.40 -6.44 19.39
N ARG A 127 -1.85 -5.44 18.65
CA ARG A 127 -1.32 -4.08 18.76
C ARG A 127 -1.99 -3.43 19.96
N GLU A 128 -1.18 -2.99 20.91
CA GLU A 128 -1.63 -2.43 22.19
C GLU A 128 -2.67 -1.32 22.03
N LEU A 129 -3.54 -1.13 23.03
CA LEU A 129 -4.40 0.05 23.10
C LEU A 129 -3.56 1.32 23.13
N HIS A 130 -3.78 2.21 22.17
CA HIS A 130 -3.01 3.42 22.01
C HIS A 130 -3.79 4.55 21.33
N TRP A 131 -3.21 5.74 21.31
CA TRP A 131 -3.62 6.85 20.46
C TRP A 131 -2.38 7.61 19.95
N HIS A 132 -2.59 8.56 19.06
CA HIS A 132 -1.53 9.39 18.45
C HIS A 132 -2.10 10.75 18.01
N ASN A 133 -1.22 11.66 17.56
CA ASN A 133 -1.58 13.03 17.18
C ASN A 133 -2.09 13.10 15.74
N GLU A 134 -1.78 12.09 14.95
CA GLU A 134 -2.14 11.95 13.56
C GLU A 134 -3.52 11.28 13.46
N SER A 135 -4.18 11.47 12.32
CA SER A 135 -5.21 10.53 11.90
C SER A 135 -4.55 9.26 11.35
N GLU A 136 -5.24 8.13 11.45
CA GLU A 136 -4.76 6.86 10.91
C GLU A 136 -5.79 6.31 9.93
N TRP A 137 -5.37 6.10 8.68
CA TRP A 137 -6.12 5.37 7.67
C TRP A 137 -5.42 4.04 7.41
N ALA A 138 -6.17 2.96 7.18
CA ALA A 138 -5.55 1.67 6.90
C ALA A 138 -6.21 0.89 5.78
N TYR A 139 -5.43 -0.01 5.19
CA TYR A 139 -5.85 -1.02 4.23
C TYR A 139 -5.41 -2.41 4.69
N ILE A 140 -6.34 -3.36 4.79
CA ILE A 140 -6.00 -4.75 5.08
C ILE A 140 -5.40 -5.39 3.83
N ILE A 141 -4.09 -5.66 3.86
CA ILE A 141 -3.38 -6.33 2.76
C ILE A 141 -3.75 -7.81 2.72
N LYS A 142 -3.79 -8.47 3.88
CA LYS A 142 -4.06 -9.91 3.96
C LYS A 142 -4.50 -10.35 5.36
N GLY A 143 -5.34 -11.39 5.39
CA GLY A 143 -5.79 -12.00 6.65
C GLY A 143 -6.93 -11.24 7.29
N THR A 144 -7.08 -11.36 8.61
CA THR A 144 -8.23 -10.80 9.32
C THR A 144 -7.84 -10.23 10.68
N CYS A 145 -8.49 -9.16 11.09
CA CYS A 145 -8.30 -8.56 12.42
C CYS A 145 -9.61 -8.11 13.05
N ARG A 146 -9.57 -7.82 14.35
CA ARG A 146 -10.59 -7.10 15.09
C ARG A 146 -10.01 -5.76 15.54
N ILE A 147 -10.76 -4.69 15.33
CA ILE A 147 -10.42 -3.38 15.89
C ILE A 147 -11.36 -3.02 17.05
N THR A 148 -10.89 -2.13 17.92
CA THR A 148 -11.70 -1.43 18.91
C THR A 148 -11.36 0.06 18.85
N VAL A 149 -12.35 0.95 18.96
CA VAL A 149 -12.16 2.41 18.94
C VAL A 149 -13.16 3.07 19.87
N LEU A 150 -12.69 3.95 20.76
CA LEU A 150 -13.57 4.79 21.60
C LEU A 150 -13.77 6.16 20.95
N ASP A 151 -15.03 6.60 20.85
CA ASP A 151 -15.39 7.93 20.40
C ASP A 151 -15.48 8.96 21.54
N THR A 152 -15.55 10.23 21.17
CA THR A 152 -15.62 11.36 22.10
C THR A 152 -16.97 11.48 22.84
N GLU A 153 -18.00 10.75 22.42
CA GLU A 153 -19.29 10.63 23.11
C GLU A 153 -19.31 9.43 24.10
N GLY A 154 -18.20 8.69 24.21
CA GLY A 154 -18.04 7.51 25.06
C GLY A 154 -18.66 6.23 24.49
N GLY A 155 -18.93 6.19 23.19
CA GLY A 155 -19.31 4.97 22.47
C GLY A 155 -18.09 4.23 21.93
N CYS A 156 -18.14 2.90 21.93
CA CYS A 156 -17.09 2.04 21.40
C CYS A 156 -17.56 1.38 20.10
N ALA A 157 -16.73 1.45 19.07
CA ALA A 157 -16.89 0.68 17.84
C ALA A 157 -15.97 -0.54 17.88
N ILE A 158 -16.53 -1.70 17.57
CA ILE A 158 -15.80 -2.97 17.45
C ILE A 158 -16.21 -3.60 16.12
N ASP A 159 -15.26 -3.97 15.29
CA ASP A 159 -15.54 -4.57 13.99
C ASP A 159 -14.44 -5.54 13.58
N ASP A 160 -14.83 -6.57 12.81
CA ASP A 160 -13.89 -7.49 12.16
C ASP A 160 -13.64 -7.02 10.73
N LEU A 161 -12.39 -7.04 10.29
CA LEU A 161 -11.96 -6.66 8.95
C LEU A 161 -11.21 -7.80 8.27
N GLU A 162 -11.36 -7.87 6.95
CA GLU A 162 -10.70 -8.81 6.05
C GLU A 162 -9.99 -8.07 4.91
N GLU A 163 -9.30 -8.83 4.05
CA GLU A 163 -8.55 -8.32 2.90
C GLU A 163 -9.36 -7.32 2.05
N GLY A 164 -8.78 -6.14 1.83
CA GLY A 164 -9.43 -5.08 1.06
C GLY A 164 -10.36 -4.15 1.83
N ASP A 165 -10.53 -4.37 3.14
CA ASP A 165 -11.25 -3.45 4.00
C ASP A 165 -10.35 -2.34 4.52
N LEU A 166 -11.00 -1.26 4.97
CA LEU A 166 -10.37 -0.07 5.52
C LEU A 166 -10.85 0.21 6.93
N TRP A 167 -9.99 0.87 7.69
CA TRP A 167 -10.42 1.69 8.82
C TRP A 167 -9.91 3.12 8.69
N TYR A 168 -10.53 4.01 9.46
CA TYR A 168 -10.03 5.35 9.68
C TYR A 168 -10.29 5.76 11.13
N PHE A 169 -9.25 6.20 11.84
CA PHE A 169 -9.30 6.73 13.19
C PHE A 169 -8.95 8.22 13.16
N PRO A 170 -9.86 9.12 13.60
CA PRO A 170 -9.52 10.52 13.76
C PRO A 170 -8.44 10.73 14.81
N THR A 171 -7.70 11.84 14.70
CA THR A 171 -6.69 12.28 15.68
C THR A 171 -7.15 12.09 17.13
N GLY A 172 -6.32 11.40 17.92
CA GLY A 172 -6.52 11.24 19.35
C GLY A 172 -7.61 10.24 19.77
N PHE A 173 -8.26 9.54 18.83
CA PHE A 173 -9.23 8.49 19.19
C PHE A 173 -8.47 7.23 19.61
N PRO A 174 -8.61 6.76 20.87
CA PRO A 174 -7.87 5.60 21.30
C PRO A 174 -8.46 4.32 20.72
N HIS A 175 -7.58 3.43 20.27
CA HIS A 175 -7.93 2.23 19.54
C HIS A 175 -6.97 1.08 19.83
N GLY A 176 -7.35 -0.12 19.44
CA GLY A 176 -6.53 -1.33 19.53
C GLY A 176 -6.86 -2.30 18.41
N ILE A 177 -5.88 -3.10 18.00
CA ILE A 177 -6.00 -4.03 16.88
C ILE A 177 -5.57 -5.40 17.36
N GLN A 178 -6.31 -6.43 16.96
CA GLN A 178 -5.95 -7.81 17.26
C GLN A 178 -5.96 -8.64 15.98
N GLY A 179 -4.88 -9.36 15.71
CA GLY A 179 -4.85 -10.35 14.65
C GLY A 179 -5.84 -11.49 14.96
N THR A 180 -6.73 -11.79 14.02
CA THR A 180 -7.73 -12.86 14.15
C THR A 180 -7.53 -13.92 13.06
N GLY A 181 -8.36 -14.96 13.06
CA GLY A 181 -8.25 -16.06 12.10
C GLY A 181 -6.98 -16.89 12.27
N LYS A 182 -6.78 -17.85 11.37
CA LYS A 182 -5.66 -18.82 11.45
C LYS A 182 -4.29 -18.20 11.16
N HIS A 183 -4.26 -17.11 10.41
CA HIS A 183 -3.03 -16.49 9.94
C HIS A 183 -2.77 -15.13 10.60
N GLY A 184 -3.71 -14.56 11.36
CA GLY A 184 -3.60 -13.17 11.80
C GLY A 184 -3.83 -12.21 10.63
N VAL A 185 -3.19 -11.05 10.66
CA VAL A 185 -3.35 -9.98 9.67
C VAL A 185 -2.01 -9.35 9.29
N GLU A 186 -1.92 -8.86 8.05
CA GLU A 186 -0.96 -7.88 7.58
C GLU A 186 -1.71 -6.70 6.95
N PHE A 187 -1.30 -5.47 7.26
CA PHE A 187 -1.97 -4.26 6.83
C PHE A 187 -1.00 -3.10 6.63
N LEU A 188 -1.48 -2.10 5.90
CA LEU A 188 -0.81 -0.81 5.69
C LEU A 188 -1.54 0.25 6.51
N LEU A 189 -0.82 1.02 7.30
CA LEU A 189 -1.28 2.23 7.98
C LEU A 189 -0.71 3.46 7.27
N ILE A 190 -1.51 4.51 7.22
CA ILE A 190 -1.17 5.82 6.67
C ILE A 190 -1.51 6.86 7.73
N PHE A 191 -0.52 7.67 8.07
CA PHE A 191 -0.63 8.77 9.03
C PHE A 191 -0.52 10.10 8.31
N ASP A 192 -1.32 11.09 8.70
CA ASP A 192 -1.37 12.39 8.01
C ASP A 192 -0.29 13.42 8.44
N ASP A 193 0.87 12.90 8.83
CA ASP A 193 2.10 13.67 9.02
C ASP A 193 3.31 12.81 8.60
N GLY A 194 4.12 13.31 7.66
CA GLY A 194 5.34 12.64 7.22
C GLY A 194 6.38 12.44 8.34
N ASN A 195 6.32 13.23 9.41
CA ASN A 195 7.23 13.13 10.58
C ASN A 195 6.84 12.05 11.58
N PHE A 196 5.73 11.34 11.35
CA PHE A 196 5.29 10.25 12.21
C PHE A 196 6.44 9.28 12.54
N SER A 197 6.37 8.70 13.73
CA SER A 197 7.19 7.57 14.11
C SER A 197 6.32 6.66 14.96
N GLU A 198 6.34 5.38 14.60
CA GLU A 198 5.56 4.38 15.31
C GLU A 198 5.97 4.24 16.79
N ASP A 199 7.23 4.55 17.09
CA ASP A 199 7.79 4.56 18.44
C ASP A 199 7.28 5.75 19.29
N SER A 200 6.53 6.68 18.71
CA SER A 200 6.03 7.89 19.38
C SER A 200 4.52 7.87 19.68
N THR A 201 3.88 6.69 19.58
CA THR A 201 2.47 6.52 19.96
C THR A 201 2.28 6.56 21.47
N PHE A 202 1.10 6.99 21.93
CA PHE A 202 0.76 7.00 23.36
C PHE A 202 0.16 5.65 23.75
N LEU A 203 0.97 4.81 24.39
CA LEU A 203 0.60 3.44 24.76
C LEU A 203 -0.04 3.38 26.15
N LEU A 204 -1.13 2.61 26.29
CA LEU A 204 -1.87 2.50 27.55
C LEU A 204 -0.96 2.08 28.71
N THR A 205 -0.19 1.01 28.54
CA THR A 205 0.66 0.46 29.59
C THR A 205 1.82 1.38 29.94
N ASP A 206 2.41 2.08 28.97
CA ASP A 206 3.44 3.09 29.26
C ASP A 206 2.83 4.27 30.03
N TYR A 207 1.67 4.80 29.58
CA TYR A 207 1.01 5.89 30.30
C TYR A 207 0.68 5.52 31.75
N LEU A 208 0.13 4.32 32.00
CA LEU A 208 -0.14 3.86 33.36
C LEU A 208 1.16 3.65 34.15
N ALA A 209 2.22 3.11 33.54
CA ALA A 209 3.52 2.92 34.20
C ALA A 209 4.20 4.26 34.59
N ARG A 210 3.91 5.34 33.85
CA ARG A 210 4.39 6.71 34.15
C ARG A 210 3.44 7.52 35.02
N THR A 211 2.38 6.91 35.56
CA THR A 211 1.42 7.57 36.44
C THR A 211 1.60 7.11 37.90
N PRO A 212 1.65 8.03 38.90
CA PRO A 212 1.75 7.63 40.29
C PRO A 212 0.62 6.67 40.71
N VAL A 213 0.96 5.57 41.38
CA VAL A 213 -0.01 4.55 41.82
C VAL A 213 -1.12 5.16 42.67
N SER A 214 -0.83 6.18 43.49
CA SER A 214 -1.84 6.89 44.27
C SER A 214 -2.89 7.60 43.40
N VAL A 215 -2.48 8.12 42.25
CA VAL A 215 -3.38 8.75 41.25
C VAL A 215 -4.19 7.68 40.55
N LEU A 216 -3.58 6.56 40.14
CA LEU A 216 -4.29 5.42 39.55
C LEU A 216 -5.36 4.88 40.49
N ALA A 217 -4.99 4.59 41.75
CA ALA A 217 -5.88 4.11 42.79
C ALA A 217 -7.06 5.08 43.01
N LYS A 218 -6.78 6.39 43.08
CA LYS A 218 -7.81 7.42 43.20
C LYS A 218 -8.74 7.49 41.98
N ASN A 219 -8.18 7.42 40.77
CA ASN A 219 -8.93 7.50 39.51
C ASN A 219 -9.88 6.32 39.34
N PHE A 220 -9.37 5.10 39.53
CA PHE A 220 -10.12 3.87 39.35
C PHE A 220 -10.91 3.43 40.60
N ARG A 221 -10.75 4.13 41.73
CA ARG A 221 -11.43 3.88 43.01
C ARG A 221 -11.15 2.47 43.55
N VAL A 222 -9.89 2.03 43.46
CA VAL A 222 -9.42 0.71 43.90
C VAL A 222 -8.22 0.83 44.84
N SER A 223 -7.86 -0.27 45.51
CA SER A 223 -6.63 -0.33 46.32
C SER A 223 -5.38 -0.11 45.43
N PRO A 224 -4.35 0.60 45.92
CA PRO A 224 -3.03 0.66 45.26
C PRO A 224 -2.47 -0.70 44.86
N ASP A 225 -2.73 -1.75 45.65
CA ASP A 225 -2.23 -3.11 45.43
C ASP A 225 -2.71 -3.74 44.11
N VAL A 226 -3.82 -3.26 43.54
CA VAL A 226 -4.31 -3.70 42.22
C VAL A 226 -3.28 -3.45 41.12
N PHE A 227 -2.45 -2.41 41.28
CA PHE A 227 -1.42 -2.04 40.30
C PHE A 227 -0.05 -2.69 40.59
N SER A 228 0.05 -3.59 41.58
CA SER A 228 1.30 -4.30 41.90
C SER A 228 1.83 -5.20 40.77
N THR A 229 0.95 -5.61 39.86
CA THR A 229 1.27 -6.44 38.68
C THR A 229 1.30 -5.64 37.37
N LEU A 230 1.18 -4.31 37.44
CA LEU A 230 1.23 -3.44 36.26
C LEU A 230 2.61 -3.55 35.58
N SER A 231 2.61 -3.75 34.26
CA SER A 231 3.84 -3.72 33.47
C SER A 231 4.57 -2.39 33.67
N GLN A 232 5.89 -2.43 33.87
CA GLN A 232 6.73 -1.24 34.04
C GLN A 232 7.29 -0.69 32.71
N ARG A 233 6.92 -1.33 31.60
CA ARG A 233 7.27 -0.94 30.23
C ARG A 233 6.07 -1.15 29.32
N GLU A 234 6.08 -0.47 28.18
CA GLU A 234 5.12 -0.72 27.11
C GLU A 234 5.09 -2.20 26.69
N LYS A 235 3.95 -2.64 26.16
CA LYS A 235 3.85 -3.93 25.49
C LYS A 235 3.97 -3.79 23.98
N TYR A 236 3.44 -2.71 23.43
CA TYR A 236 3.44 -2.34 22.01
C TYR A 236 2.79 -3.37 21.07
N ILE A 237 3.43 -4.53 20.84
CA ILE A 237 2.86 -5.71 20.20
C ILE A 237 3.11 -6.91 21.13
N PHE A 238 2.05 -7.65 21.46
CA PHE A 238 2.18 -8.79 22.38
C PHE A 238 1.18 -9.90 22.10
N GLN A 239 1.56 -11.12 22.45
CA GLN A 239 0.70 -12.29 22.32
C GLN A 239 -0.48 -12.22 23.30
N GLY A 240 -1.69 -12.30 22.76
CA GLY A 240 -2.93 -12.49 23.51
C GLY A 240 -3.60 -13.83 23.20
N THR A 241 -4.86 -13.97 23.60
CA THR A 241 -5.72 -15.08 23.20
C THR A 241 -6.64 -14.64 22.07
N LEU A 242 -7.02 -15.53 21.16
CA LEU A 242 -8.04 -15.23 20.15
C LEU A 242 -9.32 -14.67 20.80
N PRO A 243 -9.93 -13.64 20.20
CA PRO A 243 -11.13 -13.06 20.77
C PRO A 243 -12.33 -14.00 20.61
N GLY A 244 -13.37 -13.77 21.42
CA GLY A 244 -14.66 -14.44 21.28
C GLY A 244 -15.44 -13.96 20.04
N SER A 245 -16.75 -14.18 20.04
CA SER A 245 -17.60 -13.73 18.94
C SER A 245 -17.67 -12.19 18.89
N LEU A 246 -17.71 -11.61 17.69
CA LEU A 246 -17.88 -10.15 17.51
C LEU A 246 -19.18 -9.66 18.16
N SER A 247 -20.22 -10.50 18.16
CA SER A 247 -21.52 -10.19 18.76
C SER A 247 -21.42 -9.99 20.27
N ASP A 248 -20.65 -10.84 20.96
CA ASP A 248 -20.52 -10.76 22.41
C ASP A 248 -19.69 -9.55 22.84
N ASP A 249 -18.59 -9.26 22.13
CA ASP A 249 -17.79 -8.05 22.37
C ASP A 249 -18.62 -6.78 22.16
N ARG A 250 -19.45 -6.73 21.11
CA ARG A 250 -20.36 -5.60 20.85
C ARG A 250 -21.42 -5.41 21.93
N LYS A 251 -21.91 -6.49 22.55
CA LYS A 251 -22.88 -6.41 23.67
C LYS A 251 -22.24 -5.91 24.96
N ALA A 252 -20.93 -6.06 25.12
CA ALA A 252 -20.20 -5.66 26.32
C ALA A 252 -19.93 -4.14 26.41
N VAL A 253 -20.22 -3.39 25.34
CA VAL A 253 -19.91 -1.95 25.26
C VAL A 253 -21.13 -1.12 24.85
N ARG A 254 -21.09 0.18 25.16
CA ARG A 254 -22.02 1.14 24.56
C ARG A 254 -21.60 1.37 23.11
N PRO A 255 -22.46 1.16 22.10
CA PRO A 255 -22.06 1.29 20.70
C PRO A 255 -21.78 2.74 20.32
N SER A 256 -20.72 2.94 19.52
CA SER A 256 -20.46 4.22 18.84
C SER A 256 -21.55 4.55 17.82
N ARG A 257 -21.77 5.85 17.60
CA ARG A 257 -22.61 6.34 16.49
C ARG A 257 -21.83 6.51 15.19
N HIS A 258 -20.51 6.42 15.24
CA HIS A 258 -19.64 6.58 14.10
C HIS A 258 -19.31 5.21 13.49
N ARG A 259 -19.19 5.19 12.15
CA ARG A 259 -18.67 4.04 11.42
C ARG A 259 -17.20 4.30 11.10
N PHE A 260 -16.30 3.57 11.75
CA PHE A 260 -14.84 3.69 11.58
C PHE A 260 -14.27 2.71 10.55
N THR A 261 -15.09 1.88 9.91
CA THR A 261 -14.68 0.89 8.91
C THR A 261 -15.39 1.08 7.58
N HIS A 262 -14.77 0.60 6.50
CA HIS A 262 -15.32 0.67 5.15
C HIS A 262 -14.86 -0.51 4.30
N ARG A 263 -15.75 -1.10 3.50
CA ARG A 263 -15.46 -2.29 2.69
C ARG A 263 -15.08 -1.88 1.27
N MET A 264 -13.82 -1.49 1.05
CA MET A 264 -13.40 -0.88 -0.21
C MET A 264 -13.53 -1.85 -1.39
N LEU A 265 -13.02 -3.07 -1.29
CA LEU A 265 -13.11 -4.03 -2.40
C LEU A 265 -14.54 -4.53 -2.68
N GLN A 266 -15.48 -4.36 -1.74
CA GLN A 266 -16.90 -4.65 -1.95
C GLN A 266 -17.64 -3.54 -2.71
N GLN A 267 -17.02 -2.37 -2.90
CA GLN A 267 -17.55 -1.34 -3.80
C GLN A 267 -17.59 -1.86 -5.24
N THR A 268 -18.64 -1.50 -5.98
CA THR A 268 -18.66 -1.67 -7.44
C THR A 268 -17.54 -0.83 -8.05
N PRO A 269 -16.54 -1.42 -8.71
CA PRO A 269 -15.46 -0.65 -9.32
C PRO A 269 -15.95 0.15 -10.52
N LEU A 270 -15.36 1.32 -10.72
CA LEU A 270 -15.36 1.99 -12.01
C LEU A 270 -14.52 1.13 -12.97
N LYS A 271 -15.10 0.77 -14.12
CA LYS A 271 -14.46 -0.10 -15.11
C LYS A 271 -14.02 0.72 -16.32
N PHE A 272 -12.77 0.55 -16.72
CA PHE A 272 -12.17 1.18 -17.89
C PHE A 272 -11.51 0.11 -18.78
N PRO A 273 -11.19 0.43 -20.04
CA PRO A 273 -10.63 -0.55 -20.98
C PRO A 273 -9.35 -1.23 -20.47
N GLY A 274 -8.54 -0.53 -19.68
CA GLY A 274 -7.28 -1.05 -19.16
C GLY A 274 -7.31 -1.53 -17.72
N GLY A 275 -8.45 -1.50 -17.03
CA GLY A 275 -8.49 -1.88 -15.62
C GLY A 275 -9.64 -1.28 -14.82
N THR A 276 -9.46 -1.20 -13.50
CA THR A 276 -10.52 -0.77 -12.57
C THR A 276 -10.02 0.21 -11.54
N VAL A 277 -10.92 1.08 -11.08
CA VAL A 277 -10.67 2.03 -10.00
C VAL A 277 -11.80 1.97 -8.98
N ARG A 278 -11.47 1.94 -7.70
CA ARG A 278 -12.41 2.14 -6.58
C ARG A 278 -11.94 3.33 -5.76
N ILE A 279 -12.82 4.28 -5.50
CA ILE A 279 -12.48 5.49 -4.76
C ILE A 279 -13.18 5.44 -3.40
N THR A 280 -12.41 5.66 -2.34
CA THR A 280 -12.93 5.87 -0.99
C THR A 280 -12.45 7.20 -0.46
N ASP A 281 -13.40 8.07 -0.11
CA ASP A 281 -13.12 9.38 0.48
C ASP A 281 -14.28 9.81 1.40
N SER A 282 -14.27 11.06 1.87
CA SER A 282 -15.32 11.55 2.79
C SER A 282 -16.75 11.55 2.21
N THR A 283 -16.95 11.30 0.91
CA THR A 283 -18.28 11.23 0.29
C THR A 283 -18.97 9.88 0.52
N ASN A 284 -18.20 8.79 0.67
CA ASN A 284 -18.72 7.42 0.87
C ASN A 284 -18.17 6.74 2.14
N PHE A 285 -17.11 7.29 2.74
CA PHE A 285 -16.59 6.96 4.05
C PHE A 285 -16.48 8.24 4.90
N PRO A 286 -17.61 8.76 5.44
CA PRO A 286 -17.68 10.15 5.91
C PRO A 286 -16.77 10.53 7.07
N ILE A 287 -16.28 9.56 7.86
CA ILE A 287 -15.34 9.83 8.95
C ILE A 287 -13.92 10.12 8.45
N SER A 288 -13.55 9.62 7.26
CA SER A 288 -12.23 9.81 6.64
C SER A 288 -12.10 11.24 6.10
N LYS A 289 -11.75 12.19 6.98
CA LYS A 289 -11.72 13.62 6.67
C LYS A 289 -10.39 14.12 6.13
N THR A 290 -9.29 13.46 6.48
CA THR A 290 -7.92 13.85 6.11
C THR A 290 -7.28 12.90 5.12
N THR A 291 -7.92 11.76 4.82
CA THR A 291 -7.39 10.78 3.87
C THR A 291 -8.45 10.40 2.84
N ALA A 292 -8.12 10.59 1.57
CA ALA A 292 -8.83 10.04 0.42
C ALA A 292 -7.93 8.99 -0.24
N ALA A 293 -8.53 7.97 -0.84
CA ALA A 293 -7.78 6.90 -1.48
C ALA A 293 -8.47 6.35 -2.73
N ALA A 294 -7.66 5.83 -3.65
CA ALA A 294 -8.10 5.01 -4.76
C ALA A 294 -7.36 3.67 -4.78
N HIS A 295 -8.08 2.60 -5.08
CA HIS A 295 -7.54 1.27 -5.38
C HIS A 295 -7.60 1.10 -6.88
N VAL A 296 -6.43 0.91 -7.49
CA VAL A 296 -6.27 0.90 -8.94
C VAL A 296 -5.66 -0.41 -9.38
N THR A 297 -6.31 -1.03 -10.35
CA THR A 297 -5.79 -2.19 -11.07
C THR A 297 -5.52 -1.79 -12.51
N ILE A 298 -4.31 -2.03 -12.99
CA ILE A 298 -3.86 -1.73 -14.35
C ILE A 298 -3.48 -3.05 -15.01
N GLN A 299 -4.25 -3.47 -16.01
CA GLN A 299 -4.01 -4.71 -16.75
C GLN A 299 -2.67 -4.67 -17.49
N GLU A 300 -2.21 -5.84 -17.96
CA GLU A 300 -0.94 -5.96 -18.68
C GLU A 300 -0.84 -4.98 -19.87
N GLY A 301 0.27 -4.25 -19.92
CA GLY A 301 0.50 -3.18 -20.90
C GLY A 301 -0.43 -1.97 -20.79
N GLY A 302 -1.32 -1.94 -19.79
CA GLY A 302 -2.22 -0.84 -19.51
C GLY A 302 -1.51 0.38 -18.93
N LEU A 303 -2.24 1.50 -18.87
CA LEU A 303 -1.73 2.79 -18.45
C LEU A 303 -2.75 3.51 -17.57
N ARG A 304 -2.39 3.82 -16.32
CA ARG A 304 -3.03 4.92 -15.58
C ARG A 304 -2.67 6.20 -16.32
N GLU A 305 -3.67 6.86 -16.88
CA GLU A 305 -3.49 7.92 -17.87
C GLU A 305 -2.65 9.10 -17.37
N MET A 306 -2.23 9.98 -18.28
CA MET A 306 -1.53 11.21 -17.90
C MET A 306 -2.48 12.16 -17.15
N HIS A 307 -2.17 12.43 -15.89
CA HIS A 307 -3.03 13.22 -15.01
C HIS A 307 -2.22 13.94 -13.92
N TRP A 308 -2.89 14.76 -13.12
CA TRP A 308 -2.33 15.34 -11.90
C TRP A 308 -3.43 15.56 -10.86
N HIS A 309 -3.00 15.69 -9.61
CA HIS A 309 -3.87 15.97 -8.47
C HIS A 309 -3.71 17.43 -8.02
N PRO A 310 -4.80 18.22 -7.98
CA PRO A 310 -4.72 19.64 -7.67
C PRO A 310 -4.75 19.96 -6.17
N ASN A 311 -5.07 18.99 -5.31
CA ASN A 311 -5.43 19.25 -3.92
C ASN A 311 -4.43 18.70 -2.88
N ALA A 312 -3.69 17.62 -3.17
CA ALA A 312 -2.72 17.01 -2.25
C ALA A 312 -1.56 16.35 -3.01
N ASP A 313 -0.51 15.98 -2.27
CA ASP A 313 0.48 15.01 -2.73
C ASP A 313 -0.19 13.63 -2.88
N GLU A 314 0.20 12.86 -3.89
CA GLU A 314 -0.12 11.44 -3.99
C GLU A 314 0.97 10.63 -3.30
N TRP A 315 0.56 9.82 -2.32
CA TRP A 315 1.36 8.76 -1.74
C TRP A 315 0.85 7.44 -2.28
N SER A 316 1.68 6.63 -2.90
CA SER A 316 1.26 5.39 -3.56
C SER A 316 1.92 4.17 -2.93
N PHE A 317 1.18 3.06 -2.82
CA PHE A 317 1.74 1.76 -2.43
C PHE A 317 1.41 0.69 -3.45
N PHE A 318 2.44 -0.01 -3.92
CA PHE A 318 2.30 -1.05 -4.92
C PHE A 318 2.09 -2.40 -4.22
N LEU A 319 0.90 -2.97 -4.39
CA LEU A 319 0.52 -4.29 -3.85
C LEU A 319 1.06 -5.42 -4.74
N LYS A 320 1.07 -5.21 -6.06
CA LYS A 320 1.41 -6.23 -7.06
C LYS A 320 1.94 -5.61 -8.35
N GLY A 321 2.69 -6.40 -9.11
CA GLY A 321 3.07 -6.12 -10.50
C GLY A 321 4.35 -5.30 -10.61
N HIS A 322 4.63 -4.85 -11.84
CA HIS A 322 5.78 -4.00 -12.16
C HIS A 322 5.32 -2.80 -12.97
N ALA A 323 5.61 -1.61 -12.48
CA ALA A 323 5.25 -0.36 -13.11
C ALA A 323 6.47 0.51 -13.37
N ARG A 324 6.33 1.46 -14.29
CA ARG A 324 7.14 2.68 -14.29
C ARG A 324 6.25 3.90 -14.20
N VAL A 325 6.74 4.93 -13.51
CA VAL A 325 6.07 6.21 -13.35
C VAL A 325 7.02 7.31 -13.76
N THR A 326 6.60 8.18 -14.67
CA THR A 326 7.33 9.41 -14.98
C THR A 326 6.61 10.57 -14.33
N ILE A 327 7.35 11.36 -13.56
CA ILE A 327 6.83 12.53 -12.86
C ILE A 327 7.39 13.77 -13.53
N PHE A 328 6.51 14.63 -14.04
CA PHE A 328 6.83 15.94 -14.59
C PHE A 328 6.70 17.01 -13.50
N ALA A 329 7.82 17.67 -13.20
CA ALA A 329 7.95 18.59 -12.07
C ALA A 329 8.08 20.06 -12.50
N SER A 330 7.40 20.49 -13.57
CA SER A 330 7.51 21.82 -14.19
C SER A 330 8.94 22.18 -14.65
N SER A 331 9.10 23.31 -15.34
CA SER A 331 10.41 23.84 -15.79
C SER A 331 11.26 22.83 -16.58
N GLY A 332 10.60 21.98 -17.37
CA GLY A 332 11.25 20.94 -18.17
C GLY A 332 11.86 19.79 -17.36
N ARG A 333 11.55 19.68 -16.05
CA ARG A 333 12.05 18.60 -15.20
C ARG A 333 11.15 17.38 -15.29
N ALA A 334 11.74 16.22 -15.53
CA ALA A 334 11.05 14.95 -15.50
C ALA A 334 12.00 13.84 -15.05
N ARG A 335 11.49 12.88 -14.28
CA ARG A 335 12.23 11.68 -13.91
C ARG A 335 11.31 10.46 -13.89
N THR A 336 11.78 9.35 -14.44
CA THR A 336 11.13 8.05 -14.39
C THR A 336 11.68 7.20 -13.24
N PHE A 337 10.78 6.48 -12.58
CA PHE A 337 11.07 5.54 -11.50
C PHE A 337 10.37 4.21 -11.77
N ASN A 338 11.00 3.09 -11.41
CA ASN A 338 10.37 1.77 -11.47
C ASN A 338 9.73 1.41 -10.12
N TYR A 339 8.61 0.71 -10.12
CA TYR A 339 7.92 0.27 -8.90
C TYR A 339 7.49 -1.18 -9.02
N MET A 340 7.50 -1.89 -7.90
CA MET A 340 7.00 -3.23 -7.76
C MET A 340 6.40 -3.46 -6.37
N ALA A 341 5.87 -4.66 -6.12
CA ALA A 341 5.23 -5.00 -4.85
C ALA A 341 6.11 -4.64 -3.63
N GLY A 342 5.54 -3.91 -2.67
CA GLY A 342 6.23 -3.46 -1.45
C GLY A 342 6.89 -2.08 -1.58
N ASP A 343 6.81 -1.43 -2.74
CA ASP A 343 7.35 -0.09 -2.94
C ASP A 343 6.33 1.01 -2.64
N VAL A 344 6.87 2.13 -2.14
CA VAL A 344 6.20 3.38 -1.87
C VAL A 344 6.61 4.41 -2.92
N GLY A 345 5.64 5.17 -3.45
CA GLY A 345 5.83 6.27 -4.40
C GLY A 345 5.30 7.59 -3.87
N ILE A 346 5.91 8.72 -4.25
CA ILE A 346 5.40 10.07 -3.97
C ILE A 346 5.31 10.87 -5.26
N VAL A 347 4.13 11.41 -5.56
CA VAL A 347 3.95 12.45 -6.57
C VAL A 347 3.49 13.73 -5.89
N PRO A 348 4.36 14.74 -5.74
CA PRO A 348 3.93 15.96 -5.08
C PRO A 348 2.84 16.69 -5.87
N LYS A 349 2.00 17.41 -5.15
CA LYS A 349 0.83 18.16 -5.63
C LYS A 349 1.13 18.92 -6.91
N ASN A 350 0.21 18.83 -7.87
CA ASN A 350 0.30 19.41 -9.22
C ASN A 350 1.44 18.88 -10.12
N HIS A 351 2.27 17.93 -9.68
CA HIS A 351 3.16 17.24 -10.62
C HIS A 351 2.36 16.27 -11.48
N ALA A 352 2.45 16.45 -12.79
CA ALA A 352 1.78 15.57 -13.74
C ALA A 352 2.54 14.26 -13.86
N HIS A 353 1.81 13.15 -13.95
CA HIS A 353 2.41 11.84 -14.00
C HIS A 353 1.50 10.83 -14.72
N TYR A 354 2.04 9.63 -14.92
CA TYR A 354 1.31 8.46 -15.39
C TYR A 354 1.91 7.20 -14.76
N VAL A 355 1.14 6.13 -14.65
CA VAL A 355 1.63 4.81 -14.19
C VAL A 355 1.44 3.79 -15.30
N GLU A 356 2.54 3.31 -15.86
CA GLU A 356 2.51 2.32 -16.95
C GLU A 356 2.85 0.95 -16.40
N ASN A 357 2.02 -0.04 -16.70
CA ASN A 357 2.33 -1.43 -16.41
C ASN A 357 3.35 -1.95 -17.43
N ILE A 358 4.55 -2.28 -16.95
CA ILE A 358 5.68 -2.78 -17.76
C ILE A 358 5.98 -4.26 -17.50
N GLY A 359 5.23 -4.90 -16.61
CA GLY A 359 5.38 -6.30 -16.25
C GLY A 359 4.43 -7.23 -16.98
N GLU A 360 4.53 -8.51 -16.64
CA GLU A 360 3.52 -9.53 -16.98
C GLU A 360 2.41 -9.49 -15.93
N GLY A 361 1.15 -9.67 -16.37
CA GLY A 361 -0.01 -9.58 -15.49
C GLY A 361 -0.37 -8.15 -15.07
N GLU A 362 -1.19 -8.01 -14.02
CA GLU A 362 -1.69 -6.71 -13.58
C GLU A 362 -0.78 -6.04 -12.53
N VAL A 363 -0.77 -4.72 -12.56
CA VAL A 363 -0.35 -3.87 -11.44
C VAL A 363 -1.57 -3.60 -10.56
N GLU A 364 -1.38 -3.74 -9.25
CA GLU A 364 -2.36 -3.36 -8.24
C GLU A 364 -1.70 -2.37 -7.29
N MET A 365 -2.33 -1.22 -7.10
CA MET A 365 -1.77 -0.15 -6.27
C MET A 365 -2.86 0.62 -5.52
N LEU A 366 -2.45 1.26 -4.45
CA LEU A 366 -3.23 2.27 -3.74
C LEU A 366 -2.66 3.65 -4.07
N GLU A 367 -3.52 4.61 -4.36
CA GLU A 367 -3.24 6.05 -4.42
C GLU A 367 -3.87 6.68 -3.16
N MET A 368 -3.10 7.35 -2.29
CA MET A 368 -3.58 7.94 -1.04
C MET A 368 -3.19 9.42 -0.97
N PHE A 369 -4.08 10.24 -0.43
CA PHE A 369 -3.98 11.68 -0.46
C PHE A 369 -4.31 12.27 0.90
N ARG A 370 -3.54 13.26 1.36
CA ARG A 370 -3.91 14.07 2.52
C ARG A 370 -5.01 15.07 2.14
N ALA A 371 -6.20 14.55 1.86
CA ALA A 371 -7.34 15.31 1.40
C ALA A 371 -8.66 14.66 1.85
N SER A 372 -9.72 15.47 1.96
CA SER A 372 -11.06 14.93 2.24
C SER A 372 -11.69 14.23 1.04
N LYS A 373 -11.25 14.54 -0.18
CA LYS A 373 -11.84 14.08 -1.44
C LYS A 373 -10.77 13.73 -2.45
N PHE A 374 -11.04 12.70 -3.25
CA PHE A 374 -10.23 12.37 -4.41
C PHE A 374 -10.54 13.36 -5.55
N GLU A 375 -9.51 14.03 -6.07
CA GLU A 375 -9.65 14.97 -7.19
C GLU A 375 -8.46 14.83 -8.14
N ASP A 376 -8.75 14.74 -9.44
CA ASP A 376 -7.72 14.67 -10.48
C ASP A 376 -8.18 15.35 -11.78
N PHE A 377 -7.21 15.80 -12.57
CA PHE A 377 -7.41 16.27 -13.92
C PHE A 377 -6.79 15.29 -14.92
N SER A 378 -7.56 14.86 -15.92
CA SER A 378 -7.03 14.10 -17.05
C SER A 378 -6.50 15.03 -18.13
N THR A 379 -5.29 14.73 -18.62
CA THR A 379 -4.66 15.49 -19.70
C THR A 379 -5.44 15.34 -21.01
N GLU A 380 -5.93 14.14 -21.33
CA GLU A 380 -6.74 13.89 -22.52
C GLU A 380 -8.07 14.64 -22.45
N GLN A 381 -8.79 14.52 -21.33
CA GLN A 381 -10.05 15.20 -21.13
C GLN A 381 -9.89 16.72 -21.24
N TRP A 382 -8.82 17.28 -20.64
CA TRP A 382 -8.55 18.71 -20.73
C TRP A 382 -8.35 19.16 -22.19
N MET A 383 -7.54 18.44 -22.96
CA MET A 383 -7.34 18.74 -24.38
C MET A 383 -8.63 18.57 -25.20
N ALA A 384 -9.42 17.52 -24.93
CA ALA A 384 -10.66 17.23 -25.64
C ALA A 384 -11.76 18.29 -25.41
N GLN A 385 -11.72 18.95 -24.24
CA GLN A 385 -12.66 20.00 -23.85
C GLN A 385 -12.16 21.41 -24.21
N THR A 386 -10.90 21.55 -24.61
CA THR A 386 -10.32 22.83 -25.04
C THR A 386 -10.58 23.05 -26.53
N PRO A 387 -10.85 24.28 -27.00
CA PRO A 387 -11.04 24.56 -28.42
C PRO A 387 -9.92 23.98 -29.29
N ILE A 388 -10.31 23.23 -30.34
CA ILE A 388 -9.40 22.46 -31.20
C ILE A 388 -8.23 23.28 -31.71
N GLN A 389 -8.48 24.53 -32.13
CA GLN A 389 -7.43 25.38 -32.69
C GLN A 389 -6.36 25.74 -31.64
N ILE A 390 -6.76 25.99 -30.39
CA ILE A 390 -5.84 26.29 -29.29
C ILE A 390 -4.91 25.10 -29.07
N VAL A 391 -5.47 23.89 -28.90
CA VAL A 391 -4.66 22.68 -28.66
C VAL A 391 -3.78 22.35 -29.86
N ALA A 392 -4.31 22.47 -31.09
CA ALA A 392 -3.55 22.21 -32.31
C ALA A 392 -2.33 23.12 -32.44
N GLU A 393 -2.48 24.42 -32.15
CA GLU A 393 -1.37 25.38 -32.17
C GLU A 393 -0.34 25.10 -31.08
N HIS A 394 -0.77 24.75 -29.86
CA HIS A 394 0.16 24.40 -28.77
C HIS A 394 0.99 23.14 -29.08
N LEU A 395 0.41 22.18 -29.81
CA LEU A 395 1.06 20.92 -30.17
C LEU A 395 1.70 20.92 -31.57
N ASN A 396 1.61 22.03 -32.31
CA ASN A 396 2.05 22.14 -33.71
C ASN A 396 1.44 21.06 -34.62
N LEU A 397 0.16 20.76 -34.46
CA LEU A 397 -0.56 19.74 -35.24
C LEU A 397 -1.28 20.36 -36.43
N GLU A 398 -0.98 19.86 -37.63
CA GLU A 398 -1.57 20.28 -38.90
C GLU A 398 -2.06 19.09 -39.73
N GLY A 399 -2.90 19.38 -40.73
CA GLY A 399 -3.37 18.41 -41.73
C GLY A 399 -3.94 17.13 -41.12
N ASP A 400 -3.52 15.98 -41.67
CA ASP A 400 -4.00 14.66 -41.25
C ASP A 400 -3.63 14.31 -39.80
N LYS A 401 -2.49 14.81 -39.28
CA LYS A 401 -2.08 14.57 -37.89
C LYS A 401 -3.00 15.27 -36.89
N LYS A 402 -3.41 16.50 -37.23
CA LYS A 402 -4.43 17.22 -36.45
C LYS A 402 -5.72 16.40 -36.42
N LYS A 403 -6.20 15.98 -37.59
CA LYS A 403 -7.43 15.18 -37.68
C LYS A 403 -7.33 13.88 -36.87
N GLU A 404 -6.28 13.09 -37.07
CA GLU A 404 -6.03 11.83 -36.36
C GLU A 404 -6.01 12.03 -34.84
N PHE A 405 -5.31 13.07 -34.36
CA PHE A 405 -5.22 13.36 -32.93
C PHE A 405 -6.58 13.68 -32.32
N PHE A 406 -7.34 14.61 -32.90
CA PHE A 406 -8.63 15.01 -32.35
C PHE A 406 -9.72 13.94 -32.51
N ASP A 407 -9.66 13.12 -33.56
CA ASP A 407 -10.55 11.96 -33.73
C ASP A 407 -10.32 10.90 -32.63
N ALA A 408 -9.13 10.88 -32.01
CA ALA A 408 -8.77 9.93 -30.96
C ALA A 408 -9.07 10.43 -29.53
N LEU A 409 -9.28 11.72 -29.31
CA LEU A 409 -9.50 12.28 -27.97
C LEU A 409 -10.86 11.90 -27.40
N ASN A 410 -10.91 11.61 -26.10
CA ASN A 410 -12.14 11.40 -25.36
C ASN A 410 -12.48 12.58 -24.44
N LYS A 411 -13.74 13.04 -24.47
CA LYS A 411 -14.25 14.08 -23.55
C LYS A 411 -14.60 13.53 -22.17
N ASP A 412 -14.90 12.24 -22.09
CA ASP A 412 -15.06 11.53 -20.83
C ASP A 412 -13.69 11.03 -20.37
N LYS A 413 -13.46 11.09 -19.06
CA LYS A 413 -12.21 10.63 -18.45
C LYS A 413 -12.06 9.12 -18.61
N VAL A 414 -10.86 8.66 -18.98
CA VAL A 414 -10.51 7.24 -19.07
C VAL A 414 -9.28 6.98 -18.20
N PRO A 415 -9.44 6.90 -16.85
CA PRO A 415 -8.35 6.79 -15.89
C PRO A 415 -7.38 5.65 -16.18
N VAL A 416 -7.88 4.50 -16.64
CA VAL A 416 -7.04 3.34 -16.98
C VAL A 416 -7.26 2.93 -18.43
N LYS A 417 -6.26 3.19 -19.27
CA LYS A 417 -6.26 2.91 -20.71
C LYS A 417 -5.71 1.51 -20.97
N ALA A 418 -6.31 0.82 -21.95
CA ALA A 418 -5.81 -0.47 -22.41
C ALA A 418 -4.45 -0.32 -23.09
N GLY A 419 -3.62 -1.35 -23.02
CA GLY A 419 -2.39 -1.41 -23.78
C GLY A 419 -2.64 -1.32 -25.29
N ARG A 420 -1.74 -0.66 -26.02
CA ARG A 420 -1.79 -0.68 -27.48
C ARG A 420 -1.60 -2.13 -27.93
N ARG A 421 -2.63 -2.72 -28.56
CA ARG A 421 -2.45 -3.98 -29.31
C ARG A 421 -1.26 -3.80 -30.24
N ARG A 422 -0.22 -4.62 -30.10
CA ARG A 422 0.85 -4.72 -31.12
C ARG A 422 0.12 -4.90 -32.45
N ARG A 423 0.26 -3.94 -33.37
CA ARG A 423 -0.08 -4.21 -34.77
C ARG A 423 0.77 -5.41 -35.14
N SER A 424 0.14 -6.57 -35.35
CA SER A 424 0.80 -7.70 -35.96
C SER A 424 1.45 -7.18 -37.24
N SER A 425 2.78 -7.16 -37.29
CA SER A 425 3.50 -6.91 -38.52
C SER A 425 3.02 -7.98 -39.51
N MET A 426 2.27 -7.56 -40.54
CA MET A 426 2.08 -8.37 -41.75
C MET A 426 3.39 -8.44 -42.51
#